data_AF-A0A7S0LYX8-F1
#
_entry.id   AF-A0A7S0LYX8-F1
#
_cell.length_a   1.000
_cell.length_b   1.000
_cell.length_c   1.000
_cell.angle_alpha   90.00
_cell.angle_beta   90.00
_cell.angle_gamma   90.00
#
_symmetry.space_group_name_H-M   'P 1'
#
loop_
_entity.id
_entity.type
_entity.pdbx_description
1 polymer ?
#
loop_
_entity_poly.entity_id
_entity_poly.type
_entity_poly.pdbx_seq_one_letter_code
_entity_poly.pdbx_strand_id
1 'polypeptide(L)'
;NTEMCPYYVYNAALRARNQELLKRWSDYSFFFLNALEKLPPVTATTYRGESKRVTELSRQYLKGNQVCWTSYTATTTDNGETLNSFGSHGTLFKIDIRDGRDISKLSLYSSENEVLL
;
A
#
# COMPACT_ATOMS: atom_id res chain seq x y z
N ASN A 1 -9.10 -20.96 -7.23
CA ASN A 1 -10.35 -20.18 -7.08
C ASN A 1 -10.11 -19.08 -6.08
N THR A 2 -9.47 -18.00 -6.53
CA THR A 2 -9.27 -16.79 -5.74
C THR A 2 -10.41 -15.87 -6.13
N GLU A 3 -11.46 -15.81 -5.30
CA GLU A 3 -12.34 -14.64 -5.34
C GLU A 3 -11.42 -13.41 -5.27
N MET A 4 -11.52 -12.51 -6.25
CA MET A 4 -10.60 -11.38 -6.34
C MET A 4 -10.71 -10.55 -5.06
N CYS A 5 -9.64 -10.49 -4.27
CA CYS A 5 -9.57 -9.72 -3.04
C CYS A 5 -10.10 -8.29 -3.32
N PRO A 6 -11.17 -7.83 -2.64
CA PRO A 6 -11.79 -6.53 -2.93
C PRO A 6 -10.79 -5.37 -2.88
N TYR A 7 -9.82 -5.43 -1.96
CA TYR A 7 -8.73 -4.46 -1.86
C TYR A 7 -7.91 -4.37 -3.15
N TYR A 8 -7.58 -5.51 -3.78
CA TYR A 8 -6.82 -5.53 -5.02
C TYR A 8 -7.59 -4.89 -6.19
N VAL A 9 -8.87 -5.22 -6.32
CA VAL A 9 -9.74 -4.68 -7.39
C VAL A 9 -9.99 -3.19 -7.17
N TYR A 10 -10.25 -2.78 -5.93
CA TYR A 10 -10.45 -1.40 -5.56
C TYR A 10 -9.21 -0.55 -5.84
N ASN A 11 -8.03 -1.02 -5.43
CA ASN A 11 -6.77 -0.35 -5.72
C ASN A 11 -6.46 -0.28 -7.22
N ALA A 12 -6.88 -1.26 -8.02
CA ALA A 12 -6.78 -1.18 -9.48
C ALA A 12 -7.70 -0.09 -10.05
N ALA A 13 -8.92 0.05 -9.54
CA ALA A 13 -9.83 1.11 -9.93
C ALA A 13 -9.30 2.51 -9.56
N LEU A 14 -8.72 2.66 -8.37
CA LEU A 14 -8.05 3.89 -7.92
C LEU A 14 -6.89 4.28 -8.84
N ARG A 15 -6.02 3.32 -9.20
CA ARG A 15 -4.91 3.54 -10.14
C ARG A 15 -5.37 3.94 -11.53
N ALA A 16 -6.48 3.36 -12.01
CA ALA A 16 -7.05 3.68 -13.32
C ALA A 16 -7.67 5.09 -13.38
N ARG A 17 -7.94 5.72 -12.22
CA ARG A 17 -8.58 7.05 -12.11
C ARG A 17 -9.87 7.18 -12.93
N ASN A 18 -10.62 6.09 -13.07
CA ASN A 18 -11.85 6.05 -13.83
C ASN A 18 -13.04 6.36 -12.91
N GLN A 19 -13.68 7.52 -13.12
CA GLN A 19 -14.77 8.00 -12.26
C GLN A 19 -15.97 7.05 -12.21
N GLU A 20 -16.33 6.43 -13.33
CA GLU A 20 -17.45 5.48 -13.39
C GLU A 20 -17.17 4.21 -12.58
N LEU A 21 -15.91 3.74 -12.59
CA LEU A 21 -15.51 2.63 -11.72
C LEU A 21 -15.53 3.05 -10.26
N LEU A 22 -14.98 4.22 -9.92
CA LEU A 22 -14.95 4.70 -8.54
C LEU A 22 -16.34 4.93 -7.96
N LYS A 23 -17.30 5.37 -8.78
CA LYS A 23 -18.70 5.50 -8.37
C LYS A 23 -19.32 4.18 -7.90
N ARG A 24 -18.94 3.05 -8.53
CA ARG A 24 -19.39 1.71 -8.10
C ARG A 24 -18.77 1.27 -6.78
N TRP A 25 -17.63 1.85 -6.41
CA TRP A 25 -16.93 1.60 -5.15
C TRP A 25 -17.27 2.64 -4.08
N SER A 26 -18.30 3.48 -4.24
CA SER A 26 -18.61 4.56 -3.28
C SER A 26 -18.83 4.06 -1.86
N ASP A 27 -19.66 3.02 -1.71
CA ASP A 27 -20.03 2.50 -0.40
C ASP A 27 -18.83 1.82 0.27
N TYR A 28 -18.07 1.05 -0.51
CA TYR A 28 -16.82 0.45 -0.03
C TYR A 28 -15.82 1.53 0.38
N SER A 29 -15.63 2.57 -0.45
CA SER A 29 -14.73 3.69 -0.16
C SER A 29 -15.13 4.39 1.14
N PHE A 30 -16.43 4.63 1.33
CA PHE A 30 -16.97 5.24 2.52
C PHE A 30 -16.63 4.42 3.76
N PHE A 31 -17.00 3.14 3.81
CA PHE A 31 -16.73 2.31 4.98
C PHE A 31 -15.23 2.08 5.21
N PHE A 32 -14.46 1.90 4.15
CA PHE A 32 -13.02 1.69 4.23
C PHE A 32 -12.31 2.91 4.81
N LEU A 33 -12.58 4.11 4.29
CA LEU A 33 -12.05 5.38 4.82
C LEU A 33 -12.43 5.59 6.27
N ASN A 34 -13.72 5.46 6.59
CA ASN A 34 -14.21 5.64 7.97
C ASN A 34 -13.60 4.62 8.94
N ALA A 35 -13.33 3.39 8.50
CA ALA A 35 -12.67 2.39 9.33
C ALA A 35 -11.20 2.77 9.59
N LEU A 36 -10.47 3.23 8.57
CA LEU A 36 -9.09 3.69 8.71
C LEU A 36 -8.97 4.93 9.60
N GLU A 37 -9.90 5.87 9.51
CA GLU A 37 -9.93 7.07 10.35
C GLU A 37 -10.13 6.77 11.84
N LYS A 38 -10.77 5.64 12.17
CA LYS A 38 -10.96 5.19 13.55
C LYS A 38 -9.72 4.55 14.16
N LEU A 39 -8.75 4.17 13.33
CA LEU A 39 -7.49 3.60 13.81
C LEU A 39 -6.53 4.73 14.18
N PRO A 40 -5.79 4.59 15.29
CA PRO A 40 -4.81 5.59 15.67
C PRO A 40 -3.70 5.69 14.60
N PRO A 41 -3.20 6.91 14.33
CA PRO A 41 -2.12 7.09 13.37
C PRO A 41 -0.82 6.50 13.91
N VAL A 42 0.00 5.96 13.02
CA VAL A 42 1.31 5.38 13.34
C VAL A 42 2.41 6.17 12.64
N THR A 43 3.43 6.52 13.44
CA THR A 43 4.73 7.01 12.95
C THR A 43 5.75 5.89 13.09
N ALA A 44 6.34 5.46 11.98
CA ALA A 44 7.27 4.34 11.93
C ALA A 44 8.12 4.39 10.65
N THR A 45 9.15 3.56 10.60
CA THR A 45 9.79 3.17 9.34
C THR A 45 9.13 1.90 8.86
N THR A 46 8.59 1.91 7.64
CA THR A 46 7.99 0.73 6.99
C THR A 46 8.69 0.40 5.67
N TYR A 47 8.41 -0.79 5.18
CA TYR A 47 9.04 -1.40 4.02
C TYR A 47 7.98 -1.86 3.03
N ARG A 48 8.30 -1.74 1.74
CA ARG A 48 7.46 -2.26 0.65
C ARG A 48 8.33 -2.81 -0.45
N GLY A 49 8.01 -4.02 -0.90
CA GLY A 49 8.59 -4.62 -2.08
C GLY A 49 7.85 -4.25 -3.36
N GLU A 50 8.59 -4.11 -4.45
CA GLU A 50 8.08 -4.03 -5.81
C GLU A 50 8.92 -4.95 -6.69
N SER A 51 8.29 -5.71 -7.58
CA SER A 51 8.99 -6.70 -8.40
C SER A 51 9.83 -6.05 -9.51
N LYS A 52 9.52 -4.81 -9.89
CA LYS A 52 10.28 -4.04 -10.88
C LYS A 52 11.52 -3.40 -10.25
N ARG A 53 12.58 -3.29 -11.05
CA ARG A 53 13.78 -2.55 -10.65
C ARG A 53 13.51 -1.05 -10.65
N VAL A 54 14.22 -0.30 -9.82
CA VAL A 54 14.02 1.16 -9.69
C VAL A 54 14.18 1.89 -11.03
N THR A 55 15.04 1.37 -11.91
CA THR A 55 15.27 1.88 -13.28
C THR A 55 14.07 1.71 -14.21
N GLU A 56 13.15 0.80 -13.88
CA GLU A 56 11.94 0.49 -14.64
C GLU A 56 10.69 1.18 -14.05
N LEU A 57 10.87 1.85 -12.92
CA LEU A 57 9.81 2.62 -12.27
C LEU A 57 9.67 4.00 -12.91
N SER A 58 8.58 4.69 -12.55
CA SER A 58 8.31 6.06 -12.98
C SER A 58 9.49 7.01 -12.66
N ARG A 59 9.70 8.00 -13.52
CA ARG A 59 10.68 9.09 -13.31
C ARG A 59 10.41 9.93 -12.05
N GLN A 60 9.30 9.71 -11.35
CA GLN A 60 9.06 10.30 -10.03
C GLN A 60 10.05 9.82 -8.96
N TYR A 61 10.70 8.68 -9.13
CA TYR A 61 11.64 8.12 -8.16
C TYR A 61 13.09 8.64 -8.34
N LEU A 62 13.22 9.94 -8.62
CA LEU A 62 14.51 10.64 -8.63
C LEU A 62 14.69 11.41 -7.32
N LYS A 63 15.95 11.57 -6.89
CA LYS A 63 16.26 12.27 -5.63
C LYS A 63 15.69 13.70 -5.66
N GLY A 64 14.97 14.06 -4.60
CA GLY A 64 14.35 15.38 -4.43
C GLY A 64 12.92 15.48 -4.99
N ASN A 65 12.45 14.49 -5.76
CA ASN A 65 11.09 14.48 -6.25
C ASN A 65 10.08 14.10 -5.16
N GLN A 66 8.88 14.67 -5.28
CA GLN A 66 7.71 14.20 -4.54
C GLN A 66 7.07 13.02 -5.28
N VAL A 67 6.76 11.96 -4.55
CA VAL A 67 6.08 10.77 -5.05
C VAL A 67 4.66 10.76 -4.53
N CYS A 68 3.69 10.54 -5.43
CA CYS A 68 2.29 10.40 -5.07
C CYS A 68 1.78 9.04 -5.55
N TRP A 69 1.31 8.21 -4.61
CA TRP A 69 0.59 6.98 -4.95
C TRP A 69 -0.89 7.26 -5.06
N THR A 70 -1.52 6.73 -6.11
CA THR A 70 -2.93 6.99 -6.42
C THR A 70 -3.88 5.96 -5.81
N SER A 71 -3.34 4.98 -5.11
CA SER A 71 -4.09 3.94 -4.41
C SER A 71 -3.49 3.74 -3.02
N TYR A 72 -4.26 3.12 -2.13
CA TYR A 72 -3.75 2.72 -0.82
C TYR A 72 -2.53 1.82 -0.97
N THR A 73 -1.56 2.03 -0.10
CA THR A 73 -0.26 1.37 -0.20
C THR A 73 -0.01 0.55 1.05
N ALA A 74 -0.08 -0.77 0.90
CA ALA A 74 0.30 -1.70 1.94
C ALA A 74 1.83 -1.67 2.13
N THR A 75 2.26 -1.57 3.38
CA THR A 75 3.65 -1.63 3.82
C THR A 75 3.75 -2.51 5.07
N THR A 76 4.95 -2.92 5.45
CA THR A 76 5.17 -3.72 6.67
C THR A 76 6.30 -3.13 7.49
N THR A 77 6.30 -3.35 8.80
CA THR A 77 7.48 -3.08 9.64
C THR A 77 8.54 -4.19 9.55
N ASP A 78 8.26 -5.32 8.90
CA ASP A 78 9.21 -6.41 8.69
C ASP A 78 10.13 -6.14 7.47
N ASN A 79 11.36 -5.72 7.77
CA ASN A 79 12.40 -5.53 6.78
C ASN A 79 12.91 -6.88 6.21
N GLY A 80 13.05 -7.90 7.05
CA GLY A 80 13.75 -9.14 6.70
C GLY A 80 13.01 -9.93 5.64
N GLU A 81 11.72 -10.17 5.83
CA GLU A 81 10.89 -10.88 4.87
C GLU A 81 10.76 -10.12 3.54
N THR A 82 10.57 -8.80 3.63
CA THR A 82 10.45 -7.95 2.44
C THR A 82 11.76 -7.91 1.65
N LEU A 83 12.90 -7.78 2.32
CA LEU A 83 14.22 -7.77 1.68
C LEU A 83 14.52 -9.10 1.00
N ASN A 84 14.21 -10.22 1.66
CA ASN A 84 14.42 -11.56 1.10
C ASN A 84 13.57 -11.79 -0.16
N SER A 85 12.34 -11.28 -0.16
CA SER A 85 11.38 -11.47 -1.25
C SER A 85 11.67 -10.57 -2.47
N PHE A 86 12.11 -9.33 -2.25
CA PHE A 86 12.19 -8.32 -3.32
C PHE A 86 13.58 -7.72 -3.55
N GLY A 87 14.50 -7.82 -2.59
CA GLY A 87 15.79 -7.13 -2.62
C GLY A 87 16.75 -7.60 -3.71
N SER A 88 16.63 -8.84 -4.20
CA SER A 88 17.55 -9.43 -5.19
C SER A 88 17.16 -9.16 -6.64
N HIS A 89 15.86 -8.96 -6.93
CA HIS A 89 15.35 -8.86 -8.30
C HIS A 89 14.46 -7.64 -8.56
N GLY A 90 14.00 -6.96 -7.51
CA GLY A 90 13.08 -5.83 -7.60
C GLY A 90 13.60 -4.57 -6.91
N THR A 91 12.69 -3.85 -6.25
CA THR A 91 12.95 -2.63 -5.50
C THR A 91 12.41 -2.78 -4.08
N LEU A 92 13.23 -2.45 -3.09
CA LEU A 92 12.79 -2.29 -1.71
C LEU A 92 12.65 -0.79 -1.41
N PHE A 93 11.43 -0.37 -1.08
CA PHE A 93 11.17 0.94 -0.51
C PHE A 93 11.34 0.88 1.00
N LYS A 94 12.11 1.83 1.55
CA LYS A 94 12.12 2.16 2.98
C LYS A 94 11.45 3.52 3.13
N ILE A 95 10.39 3.59 3.91
CA ILE A 95 9.51 4.75 4.00
C ILE A 95 9.39 5.16 5.46
N ASP A 96 9.76 6.39 5.79
CA ASP A 96 9.49 6.96 7.10
C ASP A 96 8.11 7.64 7.07
N ILE A 97 7.14 7.01 7.71
CA ILE A 97 5.74 7.40 7.70
C ILE A 97 5.41 8.19 8.97
N ARG A 98 4.47 9.14 8.85
CA ARG A 98 3.98 9.95 9.99
C ARG A 98 2.50 9.72 10.29
N ASP A 99 1.76 9.19 9.34
CA ASP A 99 0.31 9.08 9.39
C ASP A 99 -0.18 7.77 8.73
N GLY A 100 0.45 6.63 9.05
CA GLY A 100 -0.03 5.33 8.60
C GLY A 100 -1.14 4.77 9.50
N ARG A 101 -1.77 3.67 9.08
CA ARG A 101 -2.76 2.92 9.88
C ARG A 101 -2.32 1.48 10.02
N ASP A 102 -2.03 1.05 11.25
CA ASP A 102 -1.75 -0.36 11.55
C ASP A 102 -3.04 -1.17 11.43
N ILE A 103 -3.06 -2.08 10.46
CA ILE A 103 -4.18 -2.98 10.21
C ILE A 103 -3.84 -4.43 10.51
N SER A 104 -2.70 -4.72 11.15
CA SER A 104 -2.25 -6.09 11.47
C SER A 104 -3.32 -6.91 12.20
N LYS A 105 -4.09 -6.27 13.10
CA LYS A 105 -5.18 -6.92 13.87
C LYS A 105 -6.46 -7.14 13.06
N LEU A 106 -6.60 -6.49 11.91
CA LEU A 106 -7.75 -6.59 11.02
C LEU A 106 -7.43 -7.36 9.74
N SER A 107 -6.14 -7.54 9.44
CA SER A 107 -5.66 -8.26 8.27
C SER A 107 -5.88 -9.77 8.44
N LEU A 108 -6.17 -10.45 7.32
CA LEU A 108 -6.22 -11.91 7.26
C LEU A 108 -4.86 -12.54 7.59
N TYR A 109 -3.78 -11.79 7.41
CA TYR A 109 -2.41 -12.21 7.64
C TYR A 109 -1.74 -11.31 8.68
N SER A 110 -2.20 -11.43 9.94
CA SER A 110 -1.68 -10.61 11.05
C SER A 110 -0.16 -10.64 11.23
N SER A 111 0.52 -11.72 10.82
CA SER A 111 1.97 -11.85 10.85
C SER A 111 2.72 -10.88 9.91
N GLU A 112 2.04 -10.34 8.90
CA GLU A 112 2.65 -9.40 7.94
C GLU A 112 2.90 -8.01 8.55
N ASN A 113 2.43 -7.73 9.78
CA ASN A 113 2.58 -6.43 10.46
C ASN A 113 2.21 -5.26 9.53
N GLU A 114 1.08 -5.41 8.85
CA GLU A 114 0.68 -4.53 7.76
C GLU A 114 0.29 -3.13 8.27
N VAL A 115 0.89 -2.11 7.66
CA VAL A 115 0.58 -0.71 7.85
C VAL A 115 0.16 -0.12 6.51
N LEU A 116 -1.04 0.46 6.48
CA LEU A 116 -1.60 1.08 5.30
C LEU A 116 -1.30 2.58 5.26
N LEU A 117 -0.94 3.07 4.07
CA LEU A 117 -0.78 4.49 3.74
C LEU A 117 -1.89 4.96 2.81
#